data_AF-A0A956KLN4-F1
#
_entry.id   AF-A0A956KLN4-F1
#
_cell.length_a   1.000
_cell.length_b   1.000
_cell.length_c   1.000
_cell.angle_alpha   90.00
_cell.angle_beta   90.00
_cell.angle_gamma   90.00
#
_symmetry.space_group_name_H-M   'P 1'
#
loop_
_entity.id
_entity.type
_entity.pdbx_description
1 polymer ?
#
loop_
_entity_poly.entity_id
_entity_poly.type
_entity_poly.pdbx_seq_one_letter_code
_entity_poly.pdbx_strand_id
1 'polypeptide(L)' 'MDTRRDTRAGRPPTSDSGWDAVALHLHLVNIVRARIGQRELDRNSGYTPADVRADAEFYISTQSWARQRAVEMGLIAGER' A
#
# COMPACT_ATOMS: atom_id res chain seq x y z
N MET A 1 31.05 -6.20 47.18
CA MET A 1 29.90 -6.64 46.37
C MET A 1 29.43 -5.39 45.63
N ASP A 2 29.84 -5.21 44.38
CA ASP A 2 29.31 -4.13 43.54
C ASP A 2 29.33 -4.61 42.09
N THR A 3 28.12 -4.78 41.57
CA THR A 3 27.80 -5.48 40.34
C THR A 3 28.17 -4.66 39.12
N ARG A 4 29.16 -5.14 38.38
CA ARG A 4 29.36 -4.81 36.96
C ARG A 4 28.14 -5.26 36.14
N ARG A 5 27.89 -4.53 35.04
CA ARG A 5 26.98 -4.79 33.89
C ARG A 5 25.58 -4.18 34.02
N ASP A 6 25.36 -3.10 33.25
CA ASP A 6 24.47 -3.21 32.10
C ASP A 6 24.74 -2.11 31.06
N THR A 7 25.82 -2.28 30.30
CA THR A 7 25.89 -1.76 28.93
C THR A 7 25.22 -2.80 28.03
N ARG A 8 23.89 -2.69 27.87
CA ARG A 8 23.17 -3.50 26.89
C ARG A 8 22.18 -2.65 26.10
N ALA A 9 22.56 -2.44 24.84
CA ALA A 9 21.71 -2.16 23.67
C ALA A 9 20.67 -1.04 23.85
N GLY A 10 20.84 0.14 23.27
CA GLY A 10 20.97 0.30 21.83
C GLY A 10 19.63 0.02 21.14
N ARG A 11 18.82 1.07 20.93
CA ARG A 11 18.12 1.43 19.67
C ARG A 11 17.02 2.48 19.94
N PRO A 12 17.16 3.75 19.51
CA PRO A 12 16.03 4.47 18.91
C PRO A 12 15.92 4.05 17.42
N PRO A 13 14.77 4.15 16.71
CA PRO A 13 13.55 4.90 17.03
C PRO A 13 12.25 4.07 16.91
N THR A 14 11.16 4.62 17.42
CA THR A 14 9.79 4.29 17.04
C THR A 14 9.52 4.82 15.61
N SER A 15 9.82 4.05 14.55
CA SER A 15 9.60 4.52 13.16
C SER A 15 9.02 3.51 12.18
N ASP A 16 8.38 2.43 12.62
CA ASP A 16 7.85 1.40 11.69
C ASP A 16 6.33 1.43 11.50
N SER A 17 5.57 2.17 12.31
CA SER A 17 4.09 2.15 12.24
C SER A 17 3.51 2.65 10.90
N GLY A 18 4.21 3.55 10.20
CA GLY A 18 3.82 4.01 8.87
C GLY A 18 4.12 3.00 7.76
N TRP A 19 5.20 2.21 7.92
CA TRP A 19 5.62 1.23 6.93
C TRP A 19 4.77 -0.03 6.98
N ASP A 20 4.26 -0.42 8.14
CA ASP A 20 3.35 -1.57 8.27
C ASP A 20 2.07 -1.40 7.46
N ALA A 21 1.48 -0.19 7.45
CA ALA A 21 0.31 0.15 6.64
C ALA A 21 0.65 0.18 5.13
N VAL A 22 1.84 0.67 4.78
CA VAL A 22 2.34 0.74 3.40
C VAL A 22 2.67 -0.67 2.86
N ALA A 23 3.12 -1.59 3.72
CA ALA A 23 3.56 -2.93 3.34
C ALA A 23 2.43 -3.79 2.75
N LEU A 24 1.24 -3.74 3.34
CA LEU A 24 0.08 -4.49 2.82
C LEU A 24 -0.37 -3.95 1.45
N HIS A 25 -0.42 -2.62 1.30
CA HIS A 25 -0.78 -2.00 0.03
C HIS A 25 0.26 -2.31 -1.06
N LEU A 26 1.55 -2.21 -0.73
CA LEU A 26 2.64 -2.59 -1.63
C LEU A 26 2.55 -4.05 -2.10
N HIS A 27 2.16 -4.96 -1.21
CA HIS A 27 1.96 -6.36 -1.60
C HIS A 27 0.90 -6.51 -2.71
N LEU A 28 -0.24 -5.83 -2.57
CA LEU A 28 -1.31 -5.84 -3.59
C LEU A 28 -0.84 -5.22 -4.91
N VAL A 29 -0.16 -4.07 -4.84
CA VAL A 29 0.39 -3.39 -6.02
C VAL A 29 1.39 -4.30 -6.75
N ASN A 30 2.27 -4.97 -6.00
CA ASN A 30 3.28 -5.86 -6.57
C ASN A 30 2.68 -7.11 -7.24
N ILE A 31 1.56 -7.64 -6.74
CA ILE A 31 0.82 -8.72 -7.42
C ILE A 31 0.35 -8.26 -8.81
N VAL A 32 -0.20 -7.04 -8.92
CA VAL A 32 -0.67 -6.49 -10.20
C VAL A 32 0.52 -6.23 -11.13
N ARG A 33 1.58 -5.59 -10.62
CA ARG A 33 2.80 -5.29 -11.38
C ARG A 33 3.45 -6.55 -11.96
N ALA A 34 3.51 -7.63 -11.19
CA ALA A 34 4.04 -8.91 -11.65
C ALA A 34 3.26 -9.47 -12.86
N ARG A 35 1.93 -9.32 -12.88
CA ARG A 35 1.09 -9.79 -13.99
C ARG A 35 1.32 -9.01 -15.29
N ILE A 36 1.74 -7.75 -15.18
CA ILE A 36 2.04 -6.88 -16.33
C ILE A 36 3.56 -6.80 -16.62
N GLY A 37 4.37 -7.68 -16.02
CA GLY A 37 5.81 -7.75 -16.24
C GLY A 37 6.60 -6.56 -15.69
N GLN A 38 6.02 -5.80 -14.76
CA GLN A 38 6.70 -4.68 -14.11
C GLN A 38 7.50 -5.11 -12.88
N ARG A 39 8.62 -4.42 -12.64
CA ARG A 39 9.49 -4.65 -11.48
C ARG A 39 8.75 -4.33 -10.17
N GLU A 40 9.01 -5.16 -9.16
CA GLU A 40 8.52 -5.01 -7.78
C GLU A 40 8.95 -3.68 -7.14
N LEU A 41 8.06 -3.08 -6.36
CA LEU A 41 8.32 -1.92 -5.50
C LEU A 41 8.78 -2.39 -4.11
N ASP A 42 9.78 -1.73 -3.55
CA ASP A 42 10.36 -2.03 -2.24
C ASP A 42 10.59 -0.75 -1.43
N ARG A 43 11.18 -0.87 -0.24
CA ARG A 43 11.49 0.29 0.61
C ARG A 43 12.44 1.32 0.02
N ASN A 44 13.16 0.97 -1.05
CA ASN A 44 14.08 1.85 -1.75
C ASN A 44 13.44 2.43 -3.02
N SER A 45 12.22 2.04 -3.39
CA SER A 45 11.53 2.56 -4.57
C SER A 45 10.98 3.98 -4.39
N GLY A 46 11.20 4.59 -3.21
CA GLY A 46 10.69 5.92 -2.88
C GLY A 46 9.18 5.96 -2.67
N TYR A 47 8.55 4.80 -2.48
CA TYR A 47 7.11 4.69 -2.28
C TYR A 47 6.72 5.17 -0.88
N THR A 48 5.78 6.11 -0.80
CA THR A 48 5.42 6.83 0.43
C THR A 48 3.96 6.61 0.82
N PRO A 49 3.56 6.94 2.06
CA PRO A 49 2.15 6.95 2.44
C PRO A 49 1.25 7.86 1.59
N ALA A 50 1.81 8.91 0.95
CA ALA A 50 1.05 9.77 0.04
C ALA A 50 0.69 9.04 -1.26
N ASP A 51 1.58 8.19 -1.76
CA ASP A 51 1.33 7.35 -2.95
C ASP A 51 0.23 6.33 -2.69
N VAL A 52 0.17 5.75 -1.49
CA VAL A 52 -0.94 4.87 -1.07
C VAL A 52 -2.29 5.60 -1.15
N ARG A 53 -2.34 6.86 -0.69
CA ARG A 53 -3.56 7.67 -0.77
C ARG A 53 -3.95 7.97 -2.21
N ALA A 54 -2.98 8.35 -3.04
CA ALA A 54 -3.20 8.62 -4.46
C ALA A 54 -3.70 7.37 -5.20
N ASP A 55 -3.13 6.20 -4.93
CA ASP A 55 -3.58 4.92 -5.49
C ASP A 55 -5.01 4.59 -5.05
N ALA A 56 -5.34 4.80 -3.77
CA ALA A 56 -6.69 4.56 -3.26
C ALA A 56 -7.73 5.47 -3.94
N GLU A 57 -7.43 6.77 -4.10
CA GLU A 57 -8.28 7.72 -4.81
C GLU A 57 -8.44 7.34 -6.29
N PHE A 58 -7.35 6.91 -6.94
CA PHE A 58 -7.39 6.39 -8.30
C PHE A 58 -8.25 5.13 -8.43
N TYR A 59 -8.16 4.18 -7.49
CA TYR A 59 -8.99 2.97 -7.52
C TYR A 59 -10.47 3.27 -7.29
N ILE A 60 -10.81 4.17 -6.37
CA ILE A 60 -12.19 4.59 -6.14
C ILE A 60 -12.79 5.23 -7.40
N SER A 61 -12.05 6.15 -8.02
CA SER A 61 -12.51 6.80 -9.26
C SER A 61 -12.61 5.82 -10.44
N THR A 62 -11.64 4.91 -10.57
CA THR A 62 -11.65 3.89 -11.63
C THR A 62 -12.77 2.86 -11.44
N GLN A 63 -13.03 2.42 -10.21
CA GLN A 63 -14.17 1.56 -9.91
C GLN A 63 -15.50 2.26 -10.21
N SER A 64 -15.60 3.55 -9.91
CA SER A 64 -16.78 4.36 -10.25
C SER A 64 -17.00 4.44 -11.76
N TRP A 65 -15.94 4.70 -12.54
CA TRP A 65 -15.99 4.68 -14.00
C TRP A 65 -16.34 3.30 -14.57
N ALA A 66 -15.69 2.24 -14.09
CA ALA A 66 -15.93 0.87 -14.54
C ALA A 66 -17.37 0.43 -14.22
N ARG A 67 -17.90 0.81 -13.04
CA ARG A 67 -19.29 0.58 -12.65
C ARG A 67 -20.25 1.33 -13.57
N GLN A 68 -19.99 2.61 -13.84
CA GLN A 68 -20.80 3.40 -14.78
C GLN A 68 -20.80 2.75 -16.18
N ARG A 69 -19.64 2.33 -16.68
CA ARG A 69 -19.54 1.68 -18.00
C ARG A 69 -20.26 0.35 -18.05
N ALA A 70 -20.20 -0.44 -16.97
CA ALA A 70 -20.96 -1.68 -16.86
C ALA A 70 -22.48 -1.45 -16.87
N VAL A 71 -22.97 -0.35 -16.29
CA VAL A 71 -24.39 0.05 -16.38
C VAL A 71 -24.76 0.44 -17.81
N GLU A 72 -23.94 1.26 -18.48
CA GLU A 72 -24.16 1.66 -19.88
C GLU A 72 -24.17 0.46 -20.84
N MET A 73 -23.36 -0.56 -20.55
CA MET A 73 -23.31 -1.80 -21.32
C MET A 73 -24.40 -2.80 -20.91
N GLY A 74 -25.25 -2.49 -19.92
CA GLY A 74 -26.31 -3.36 -19.43
C GLY A 74 -25.81 -4.62 -18.71
N LEU A 75 -24.54 -4.65 -18.29
CA LEU A 75 -23.94 -5.78 -17.58
C LEU A 75 -24.38 -5.86 -16.12
N ILE A 76 -24.71 -4.70 -15.53
CA ILE A 76 -25.25 -4.59 -14.17
C ILE A 76 -26.42 -3.60 -14.16
N ALA A 77 -27.39 -3.82 -13.27
CA ALA A 77 -28.50 -2.89 -13.09
C ALA A 77 -27.98 -1.60 -12.42
N GLY A 78 -28.29 -0.43 -13.00
CA GLY A 78 -28.11 0.84 -12.30
C GLY A 78 -29.09 0.91 -11.13
N GLU A 79 -28.58 1.04 -9.90
CA GLU A 79 -29.41 1.37 -8.74
C GLU A 79 -30.11 2.71 -9.04
N ARG A 80 -31.44 2.69 -9.12
CA ARG A 80 -32.28 3.89 -9.33
C ARG A 80 -32.43 4.67 -8.02
#